data_AF-A0A0D6B3B5-F1
#
_entry.id   AF-A0A0D6B3B5-F1
#
_cell.length_a   1.000
_cell.length_b   1.000
_cell.length_c   1.000
_cell.angle_alpha   90.00
_cell.angle_beta   90.00
_cell.angle_gamma   90.00
#
_symmetry.space_group_name_H-M   'P 1'
#
loop_
_entity.id
_entity.type
_entity.pdbx_description
1 polymer ?
#
loop_
_entity_poly.entity_id
_entity_poly.type
_entity_poly.pdbx_seq_one_letter_code
_entity_poly.pdbx_strand_id
1 'polypeptide(L)'
;MGEVDTATARSGSDANAKRVITVIGLVDVVGALAEDALGRDLYLFDDNKAGGSSGHGTSCLRTCADAEDLVVWEVMPLECEAFARIDDVLIDEKYAPYIDLESGVYDPSSVVYWAGRILKPLPPEGIPYRLAFRLGSRPEPLIAEASSLLLAATPEDEADLPPEPGTEIAETASDAKPAPSAAAASKASASKKSPATSEADDVGSSKGARK
;
A
#
# COMPACT_ATOMS: atom_id res chain seq x y z
N MET A 1 17.70 18.55 -11.46
CA MET A 1 16.77 17.56 -10.89
C MET A 1 17.44 17.02 -9.66
N GLY A 2 17.06 17.53 -8.48
CA GLY A 2 17.64 17.12 -7.21
C GLY A 2 17.03 15.80 -6.76
N GLU A 3 17.89 14.90 -6.30
CA GLU A 3 17.54 13.70 -5.55
C GLU A 3 16.62 14.10 -4.39
N VAL A 4 15.40 13.57 -4.38
CA VAL A 4 14.49 13.73 -3.25
C VAL A 4 14.95 12.73 -2.20
N ASP A 5 15.76 13.21 -1.25
CA ASP A 5 16.11 12.46 -0.05
C ASP A 5 14.83 12.09 0.69
N THR A 6 14.42 10.82 0.61
CA THR A 6 13.29 10.23 1.34
C THR A 6 13.55 10.07 2.85
N ALA A 7 14.52 10.81 3.40
CA ALA A 7 15.05 10.59 4.75
C ALA A 7 14.60 11.63 5.81
N THR A 8 13.79 12.64 5.46
CA THR A 8 13.56 13.79 6.37
C THR A 8 12.24 13.77 7.14
N ALA A 9 11.78 12.60 7.61
CA ALA A 9 10.69 12.54 8.60
C ALA A 9 10.98 11.54 9.74
N ARG A 10 12.26 11.34 10.08
CA ARG A 10 12.67 10.56 11.24
C ARG A 10 12.90 11.50 12.41
N SER A 11 11.92 11.54 13.32
CA SER A 11 12.00 12.23 14.61
C SER A 11 13.30 11.86 15.34
N GLY A 12 13.79 12.74 16.21
CA GLY A 12 15.01 12.52 16.99
C GLY A 12 14.98 11.26 17.89
N SER A 13 13.83 10.58 18.03
CA SER A 13 13.73 9.29 18.69
C SER A 13 14.39 8.17 17.88
N ASP A 14 14.42 8.21 16.55
CA ASP A 14 14.92 7.11 15.70
C ASP A 14 16.45 6.93 15.74
N ALA A 15 17.18 7.96 16.17
CA ALA A 15 18.64 8.02 16.07
C ALA A 15 19.40 6.92 16.84
N ASN A 16 18.72 6.20 17.73
CA ASN A 16 19.31 5.13 18.55
C ASN A 16 18.61 3.77 18.37
N ALA A 17 17.81 3.58 17.33
CA ALA A 17 17.20 2.27 17.04
C ALA A 17 18.22 1.33 16.36
N LYS A 18 18.29 0.07 16.81
CA LYS A 18 19.11 -0.97 16.19
C LYS A 18 18.69 -1.24 14.74
N ARG A 19 17.37 -1.31 14.53
CA ARG A 19 16.71 -1.49 13.25
C ARG A 19 15.34 -0.82 13.31
N VAL A 20 14.91 -0.26 12.18
CA VAL A 20 13.53 0.20 11.99
C VAL A 20 12.78 -0.86 11.19
N ILE A 21 11.62 -1.27 11.69
CA ILE A 21 10.71 -2.23 11.07
C ILE A 21 9.41 -1.49 10.75
N THR A 22 9.07 -1.39 9.48
CA THR A 22 7.85 -0.70 9.04
C THR A 22 6.74 -1.71 8.85
N VAL A 23 5.62 -1.51 9.54
CA VAL A 23 4.38 -2.28 9.41
C VAL A 23 3.35 -1.42 8.66
N ILE A 24 2.95 -1.87 7.48
CA ILE A 24 1.93 -1.20 6.66
C ILE A 24 0.63 -1.99 6.77
N GLY A 25 -0.43 -1.33 7.23
CA GLY A 25 -1.80 -1.81 7.12
C GLY A 25 -2.45 -1.34 5.83
N LEU A 26 -2.75 -2.26 4.93
CA LEU A 26 -3.53 -2.02 3.73
C LEU A 26 -5.01 -2.30 4.03
N VAL A 27 -5.88 -1.31 3.82
CA VAL A 27 -7.30 -1.40 4.20
C VAL A 27 -8.21 -1.24 2.99
N ASP A 28 -9.12 -2.20 2.75
CA ASP A 28 -10.29 -2.03 1.89
C ASP A 28 -11.31 -1.19 2.64
N VAL A 29 -11.33 0.12 2.41
CA VAL A 29 -12.18 1.02 3.20
C VAL A 29 -13.64 0.83 2.83
N VAL A 30 -13.93 0.56 1.56
CA VAL A 30 -15.31 0.39 1.08
C VAL A 30 -15.91 -0.90 1.62
N GLY A 31 -15.17 -2.01 1.56
CA GLY A 31 -15.54 -3.29 2.14
C GLY A 31 -15.74 -3.19 3.65
N ALA A 32 -14.79 -2.58 4.36
CA ALA A 32 -14.88 -2.42 5.81
C ALA A 32 -16.10 -1.59 6.24
N LEU A 33 -16.41 -0.51 5.52
CA LEU A 33 -17.60 0.32 5.79
C LEU A 33 -18.90 -0.39 5.41
N ALA A 34 -18.90 -1.24 4.38
CA ALA A 34 -20.06 -2.01 3.96
C ALA A 34 -20.41 -3.13 4.96
N GLU A 35 -19.38 -3.76 5.57
CA GLU A 35 -19.55 -4.85 6.54
C GLU A 35 -19.62 -4.36 8.00
N ASP A 36 -19.32 -3.09 8.28
CA ASP A 36 -19.11 -2.54 9.62
C ASP A 36 -18.10 -3.36 10.44
N ALA A 37 -17.05 -3.83 9.77
CA ALA A 37 -16.02 -4.71 10.32
C ALA A 37 -14.71 -4.60 9.52
N LEU A 38 -13.58 -4.95 10.14
CA LEU A 38 -12.26 -4.98 9.49
C LEU A 38 -11.74 -6.41 9.23
N GLY A 39 -12.55 -7.42 9.53
CA GLY A 39 -12.08 -8.80 9.62
C GLY A 39 -11.51 -9.37 8.32
N ARG A 40 -12.05 -8.92 7.17
CA ARG A 40 -11.65 -9.36 5.82
C ARG A 40 -11.03 -8.26 4.98
N ASP A 41 -10.95 -7.07 5.55
CA ASP A 41 -10.65 -5.82 4.84
C ASP A 41 -9.34 -5.20 5.32
N LEU A 42 -8.61 -5.88 6.22
CA LEU A 42 -7.30 -5.47 6.72
C LEU A 42 -6.22 -6.48 6.35
N TYR A 43 -5.17 -5.99 5.70
CA TYR A 43 -4.02 -6.77 5.27
C TYR A 43 -2.74 -6.13 5.81
N LEU A 44 -2.02 -6.83 6.67
CA LEU A 44 -0.81 -6.31 7.30
C LEU A 44 0.45 -6.86 6.63
N PHE A 45 1.44 -5.99 6.44
CA PHE A 45 2.76 -6.32 5.90
C PHE A 45 3.84 -5.65 6.73
N ASP A 46 5.02 -6.25 6.80
CA ASP A 46 6.22 -5.55 7.25
C ASP A 46 7.40 -5.75 6.29
N ASP A 47 8.43 -4.94 6.47
CA ASP A 47 9.70 -5.03 5.76
C ASP A 47 10.69 -6.05 6.36
N ASN A 48 10.32 -6.73 7.46
CA ASN A 48 11.20 -7.64 8.21
C ASN A 48 10.96 -9.14 7.93
N LYS A 49 10.45 -9.49 6.74
CA LYS A 49 10.23 -10.88 6.34
C LYS A 49 11.49 -11.76 6.44
N ALA A 50 12.65 -11.22 6.04
CA ALA A 50 13.92 -11.94 6.16
C ALA A 50 14.39 -12.11 7.63
N GLY A 51 13.91 -11.25 8.53
CA GLY A 51 14.17 -11.33 9.97
C GLY A 51 13.26 -12.29 10.73
N GLY A 52 12.37 -13.01 10.03
CA GLY A 52 11.51 -14.04 10.62
C GLY A 52 10.05 -13.63 10.82
N SER A 53 9.64 -12.44 10.38
CA SER A 53 8.22 -12.06 10.37
C SER A 53 7.39 -13.02 9.51
N SER A 54 6.14 -13.25 9.91
CA SER A 54 5.22 -14.18 9.24
C SER A 54 3.77 -13.68 9.26
N GLY A 55 2.90 -14.29 8.46
CA GLY A 55 1.48 -13.89 8.40
C GLY A 55 1.20 -12.65 7.54
N HIS A 56 2.13 -12.26 6.65
CA HIS A 56 1.93 -11.18 5.68
C HIS A 56 0.68 -11.38 4.83
N GLY A 57 -0.02 -10.29 4.54
CA GLY A 57 -1.27 -10.31 3.78
C GLY A 57 -2.45 -10.88 4.56
N THR A 58 -2.36 -10.92 5.89
CA THR A 58 -3.46 -11.26 6.79
C THR A 58 -3.64 -10.16 7.82
N SER A 59 -4.77 -10.16 8.53
CA SER A 59 -4.99 -9.28 9.69
C SER A 59 -4.23 -9.72 10.95
N CYS A 60 -3.51 -10.85 10.88
CA CYS A 60 -2.80 -11.48 11.99
C CYS A 60 -1.27 -11.55 11.74
N LEU A 61 -0.67 -10.43 11.32
CA LEU A 61 0.78 -10.33 11.13
C LEU A 61 1.52 -10.62 12.43
N ARG A 62 2.61 -11.38 12.33
CA ARG A 62 3.56 -11.65 13.40
C ARG A 62 4.89 -11.02 13.04
N THR A 63 5.14 -9.84 13.59
CA THR A 63 6.39 -9.11 13.38
C THR A 63 7.48 -9.63 14.32
N CYS A 64 8.62 -10.01 13.76
CA CYS A 64 9.80 -10.38 14.55
C CYS A 64 10.56 -9.09 14.91
N ALA A 65 10.81 -8.85 16.20
CA ALA A 65 11.54 -7.67 16.67
C ALA A 65 12.41 -8.02 17.88
N ASP A 66 13.56 -7.37 17.98
CA ASP A 66 14.50 -7.48 19.09
C ASP A 66 14.41 -6.27 20.03
N ALA A 67 15.05 -6.37 21.19
CA ALA A 67 15.31 -5.17 22.01
C ALA A 67 16.05 -4.10 21.19
N GLU A 68 15.69 -2.84 21.45
CA GLU A 68 16.21 -1.63 20.79
C GLU A 68 15.76 -1.44 19.33
N ASP A 69 14.95 -2.35 18.77
CA ASP A 69 14.28 -2.11 17.51
C ASP A 69 13.17 -1.06 17.66
N LEU A 70 12.87 -0.39 16.56
CA LEU A 70 11.74 0.51 16.42
C LEU A 70 10.74 -0.12 15.44
N VAL A 71 9.51 -0.31 15.87
CA VAL A 71 8.41 -0.75 15.00
C VAL A 71 7.55 0.46 14.66
N VAL A 72 7.32 0.74 13.38
CA VAL A 72 6.50 1.86 12.92
C VAL A 72 5.27 1.32 12.23
N TRP A 73 4.08 1.69 12.68
CA TRP A 73 2.80 1.34 12.06
C TRP A 73 2.26 2.52 11.28
N GLU A 74 1.90 2.27 10.03
CA GLU A 74 1.21 3.20 9.16
C GLU A 74 0.10 2.49 8.38
N VAL A 75 -0.85 3.26 7.83
CA VAL A 75 -1.99 2.73 7.09
C VAL A 75 -2.06 3.33 5.70
N MET A 76 -2.42 2.50 4.74
CA MET A 76 -2.70 2.88 3.37
C MET A 76 -4.09 2.33 2.98
N PRO A 77 -5.03 3.17 2.56
CA PRO A 77 -6.28 2.67 1.98
C PRO A 77 -6.02 2.06 0.59
N LEU A 78 -6.80 1.05 0.21
CA LEU A 78 -6.79 0.49 -1.15
C LEU A 78 -7.38 1.49 -2.15
N GLU A 79 -8.41 2.20 -1.76
CA GLU A 79 -9.06 3.23 -2.57
C GLU A 79 -8.31 4.56 -2.42
N CYS A 80 -7.95 5.17 -3.55
CA CYS A 80 -7.17 6.41 -3.57
C CYS A 80 -7.94 7.60 -2.98
N GLU A 81 -9.28 7.56 -3.03
CA GLU A 81 -10.19 8.60 -2.54
C GLU A 81 -10.64 8.37 -1.10
N ALA A 82 -10.33 7.22 -0.51
CA ALA A 82 -10.74 6.89 0.84
C ALA A 82 -9.76 7.45 1.89
N PHE A 83 -10.32 7.84 3.04
CA PHE A 83 -9.52 8.20 4.20
C PHE A 83 -9.33 6.97 5.10
N ALA A 84 -8.10 6.76 5.56
CA ALA A 84 -7.79 5.79 6.61
C ALA A 84 -6.72 6.38 7.54
N ARG A 85 -6.89 6.16 8.84
CA ARG A 85 -5.94 6.58 9.88
C ARG A 85 -5.89 5.53 10.98
N ILE A 86 -4.70 5.30 11.55
CA ILE A 86 -4.54 4.58 12.81
C ILE A 86 -4.80 5.58 13.95
N ASP A 87 -5.86 5.35 14.72
CA ASP A 87 -6.19 6.15 15.90
C ASP A 87 -5.42 5.67 17.13
N ASP A 88 -5.11 4.37 17.25
CA ASP A 88 -4.40 3.80 18.41
C ASP A 88 -3.72 2.44 18.12
N VAL A 89 -2.66 2.12 18.88
CA VAL A 89 -2.01 0.80 18.96
C VAL A 89 -2.31 0.21 20.34
N LEU A 90 -3.32 -0.66 20.40
CA LEU A 90 -3.84 -1.22 21.64
C LEU A 90 -2.99 -2.40 22.12
N ILE A 91 -2.17 -2.16 23.13
CA ILE A 91 -1.37 -3.17 23.83
C ILE A 91 -1.85 -3.27 25.28
N ASP A 92 -1.96 -4.50 25.80
CA ASP A 92 -2.32 -4.74 27.21
C ASP A 92 -1.27 -4.11 28.14
N GLU A 93 -1.73 -3.40 29.18
CA GLU A 93 -0.91 -2.65 30.13
C GLU A 93 0.22 -3.49 30.74
N LYS A 94 0.00 -4.81 30.91
CA LYS A 94 1.05 -5.72 31.41
C LYS A 94 2.31 -5.74 30.55
N TYR A 95 2.22 -5.32 29.28
CA TYR A 95 3.33 -5.25 28.35
C TYR A 95 3.95 -3.85 28.21
N ALA A 96 3.41 -2.82 28.87
CA ALA A 96 4.01 -1.48 28.90
C ALA A 96 5.51 -1.46 29.29
N PRO A 97 6.02 -2.35 30.17
CA PRO A 97 7.45 -2.41 30.45
C PRO A 97 8.35 -2.91 29.30
N TYR A 98 7.79 -3.33 28.16
CA TYR A 98 8.52 -3.88 27.01
C TYR A 98 8.55 -2.93 25.82
N ILE A 99 7.59 -2.00 25.74
CA ILE A 99 7.41 -1.15 24.57
C ILE A 99 6.98 0.24 24.99
N ASP A 100 7.66 1.25 24.42
CA ASP A 100 7.29 2.65 24.55
C ASP A 100 6.63 3.10 23.25
N LEU A 101 5.38 3.55 23.33
CA LEU A 101 4.57 3.93 22.17
C LEU A 101 4.47 5.45 22.05
N GLU A 102 4.70 5.96 20.85
CA GLU A 102 4.46 7.34 20.48
C GLU A 102 3.70 7.41 19.16
N SER A 103 2.95 8.50 18.95
CA SER A 103 2.32 8.78 17.66
C SER A 103 2.90 10.06 17.07
N GLY A 104 2.91 10.14 15.75
CA GLY A 104 3.39 11.29 15.02
C GLY A 104 2.64 11.48 13.72
N VAL A 105 3.01 12.53 13.00
CA VAL A 105 2.46 12.87 11.68
C VAL A 105 3.63 13.15 10.76
N TYR A 106 3.64 12.53 9.57
CA TYR A 106 4.65 12.81 8.56
C TYR A 106 4.40 14.18 7.93
N ASP A 107 5.16 15.22 8.29
CA ASP A 107 5.08 16.56 7.68
C ASP A 107 5.63 16.54 6.23
N PRO A 108 4.99 17.19 5.23
CA PRO A 108 3.77 18.02 5.24
C PRO A 108 2.46 17.26 5.00
N SER A 109 2.46 15.93 5.12
CA SER A 109 1.26 15.13 4.94
C SER A 109 0.38 15.12 6.21
N SER A 110 -0.82 14.58 6.08
CA SER A 110 -1.71 14.27 7.21
C SER A 110 -1.63 12.79 7.62
N VAL A 111 -0.61 12.06 7.16
CA VAL A 111 -0.45 10.63 7.46
C VAL A 111 0.05 10.50 8.90
N VAL A 112 -0.80 9.90 9.74
CA VAL A 112 -0.47 9.57 11.13
C VAL A 112 0.25 8.23 11.16
N TYR A 113 1.36 8.18 11.89
CA TYR A 113 2.05 6.93 12.21
C TYR A 113 2.07 6.72 13.72
N TRP A 114 2.22 5.46 14.11
CA TRP A 114 2.57 5.07 15.47
C TRP A 114 3.95 4.44 15.46
N ALA A 115 4.77 4.75 16.46
CA ALA A 115 6.10 4.17 16.62
C ALA A 115 6.20 3.52 18.00
N GLY A 116 6.79 2.33 18.04
CA GLY A 116 6.95 1.51 19.23
C GLY A 116 8.40 1.10 19.41
N ARG A 117 9.06 1.66 20.42
CA ARG A 117 10.44 1.28 20.76
C ARG A 117 10.43 0.06 21.66
N ILE A 118 11.11 -1.01 21.24
CA ILE A 118 11.25 -2.22 22.05
C ILE A 118 12.33 -1.97 23.12
N LEU A 119 11.93 -1.93 24.39
CA LEU A 119 12.80 -1.54 25.50
C LEU A 119 13.66 -2.70 26.01
N LYS A 120 13.18 -3.94 25.87
CA LYS A 120 13.85 -5.15 26.35
C LYS A 120 13.37 -6.38 25.58
N PRO A 121 14.04 -7.55 25.72
CA PRO A 121 13.65 -8.75 24.99
C PRO A 121 12.17 -9.11 25.18
N LEU A 122 11.49 -9.37 24.07
CA LEU A 122 10.07 -9.73 24.05
C LEU A 122 9.84 -11.11 24.72
N PRO A 123 8.65 -11.34 25.31
CA PRO A 123 8.31 -12.65 25.83
C PRO A 123 8.24 -13.70 24.70
N PRO A 124 8.50 -15.00 24.97
CA PRO A 124 8.51 -16.05 23.95
C PRO A 124 7.19 -16.19 23.17
N GLU A 125 6.06 -15.91 23.81
CA GLU A 125 4.73 -15.92 23.20
C GLU A 125 4.44 -14.69 22.32
N GLY A 126 5.30 -13.67 22.38
CA GLY A 126 5.11 -12.37 21.73
C GLY A 126 4.15 -11.45 22.47
N ILE A 127 4.13 -10.18 22.05
CA ILE A 127 3.18 -9.18 22.57
C ILE A 127 2.03 -9.05 21.58
N PRO A 128 0.80 -9.47 21.92
CA PRO A 128 -0.36 -9.22 21.09
C PRO A 128 -0.69 -7.72 21.11
N TYR A 129 -1.02 -7.17 19.95
CA TYR A 129 -1.54 -5.82 19.80
C TYR A 129 -2.74 -5.82 18.85
N ARG A 130 -3.54 -4.76 18.92
CA ARG A 130 -4.62 -4.47 17.96
C ARG A 130 -4.47 -3.04 17.46
N LEU A 131 -4.91 -2.79 16.24
CA LEU A 131 -4.92 -1.46 15.66
C LEU A 131 -6.35 -0.92 15.66
N ALA A 132 -6.53 0.29 16.16
CA ALA A 132 -7.79 1.02 16.05
C ALA A 132 -7.71 1.95 14.84
N PHE A 133 -8.71 1.89 13.95
CA PHE A 133 -8.73 2.67 12.73
C PHE A 133 -9.91 3.64 12.68
N ARG A 134 -9.68 4.75 11.99
CA ARG A 134 -10.72 5.66 11.51
C ARG A 134 -10.76 5.58 9.99
N LEU A 135 -11.90 5.19 9.44
CA LEU A 135 -12.10 4.94 8.01
C LEU A 135 -13.15 5.87 7.40
N GLY A 136 -12.96 6.22 6.14
CA GLY A 136 -13.90 6.98 5.34
C GLY A 136 -13.94 8.48 5.64
N SER A 137 -14.80 9.16 4.90
CA SER A 137 -14.92 10.61 4.87
C SER A 137 -16.33 11.05 5.26
N ARG A 138 -16.61 11.13 6.57
CA ARG A 138 -17.18 12.33 7.23
C ARG A 138 -18.19 12.06 8.36
N PRO A 139 -18.23 12.96 9.37
CA PRO A 139 -19.35 13.10 10.31
C PRO A 139 -20.51 14.01 9.82
N GLU A 140 -20.36 14.88 8.81
CA GLU A 140 -21.44 15.74 8.26
C GLU A 140 -21.67 15.60 6.73
N PRO A 141 -22.91 15.83 6.23
CA PRO A 141 -23.26 15.66 4.82
C PRO A 141 -22.64 16.72 3.88
N LEU A 142 -22.40 16.32 2.63
CA LEU A 142 -22.12 17.20 1.51
C LEU A 142 -23.42 17.47 0.75
N ILE A 143 -23.86 18.73 0.71
CA ILE A 143 -25.00 19.16 -0.12
C ILE A 143 -24.47 19.63 -1.47
N ALA A 144 -24.99 19.06 -2.55
CA ALA A 144 -24.69 19.53 -3.91
C ALA A 144 -25.24 20.95 -4.08
N GLU A 145 -24.38 21.93 -4.40
CA GLU A 145 -24.79 23.33 -4.59
C GLU A 145 -25.59 23.53 -5.90
N ALA A 146 -25.49 22.58 -6.84
CA ALA A 146 -26.27 22.58 -8.05
C ALA A 146 -27.70 22.11 -7.78
N SER A 147 -28.69 22.91 -8.19
CA SER A 147 -30.09 22.49 -8.19
C SER A 147 -30.42 21.75 -9.48
N SER A 148 -30.72 20.47 -9.38
CA SER A 148 -31.27 19.68 -10.47
C SER A 148 -32.79 19.83 -10.50
N LEU A 149 -33.36 20.04 -11.68
CA LEU A 149 -34.80 20.17 -11.89
C LEU A 149 -35.34 18.93 -12.61
N LEU A 150 -36.40 18.34 -12.08
CA LEU A 150 -37.21 17.37 -12.80
C LEU A 150 -38.27 18.14 -13.58
N LEU A 151 -38.13 18.14 -14.91
CA LEU A 151 -39.09 18.76 -15.80
C LEU A 151 -40.18 17.75 -16.18
N ALA A 152 -41.43 18.20 -16.23
CA ALA A 152 -42.47 17.43 -16.91
C ALA A 152 -42.17 17.43 -18.42
N ALA A 153 -42.32 16.28 -19.08
CA ALA A 153 -42.19 16.21 -20.53
C ALA A 153 -43.23 17.14 -21.18
N THR A 154 -42.76 18.11 -21.97
CA THR A 154 -43.63 18.98 -22.76
C THR A 154 -43.93 18.34 -24.11
N PRO A 155 -45.19 18.40 -24.60
CA PRO A 155 -45.63 17.67 -25.79
C PRO A 155 -45.15 18.26 -27.13
N GLU A 156 -44.07 19.07 -27.15
CA GLU A 156 -43.62 19.80 -28.35
C GLU A 156 -42.35 19.23 -28.99
N ASP A 157 -41.83 18.09 -28.51
CA ASP A 157 -40.58 17.47 -29.00
C ASP A 157 -40.76 16.60 -30.26
N GLU A 158 -41.65 17.00 -31.18
CA GLU A 158 -41.97 16.23 -32.40
C GLU A 158 -41.84 17.05 -33.70
N ALA A 159 -40.85 17.94 -33.81
CA ALA A 159 -40.50 18.55 -35.10
C ALA A 159 -39.00 18.91 -35.19
N ASP A 160 -38.43 18.67 -36.38
CA ASP A 160 -37.07 19.03 -36.81
C ASP A 160 -35.90 18.14 -36.37
N LEU A 161 -35.88 16.94 -36.95
CA LEU A 161 -34.66 16.26 -37.35
C LEU A 161 -33.98 16.95 -38.57
N PRO A 162 -32.68 16.70 -38.82
CA PRO A 162 -31.74 17.61 -39.49
C PRO A 162 -31.73 17.47 -41.01
N PRO A 163 -31.03 18.37 -41.74
CA PRO A 163 -29.73 17.97 -42.31
C PRO A 163 -28.73 19.17 -42.40
N GLU A 164 -27.45 19.12 -42.81
CA GLU A 164 -26.67 18.32 -43.78
C GLU A 164 -25.16 18.39 -43.43
N PRO A 165 -24.30 17.51 -44.01
CA PRO A 165 -22.84 17.54 -43.92
C PRO A 165 -22.17 18.22 -45.14
N GLY A 166 -21.02 18.87 -44.94
CA GLY A 166 -20.13 19.26 -46.04
C GLY A 166 -19.02 20.25 -45.69
N THR A 167 -17.78 19.78 -45.50
CA THR A 167 -16.58 20.62 -45.66
C THR A 167 -15.42 19.77 -46.19
N GLU A 168 -15.20 19.82 -47.51
CA GLU A 168 -13.96 19.40 -48.18
C GLU A 168 -12.83 20.41 -47.90
N ILE A 169 -11.60 19.94 -47.68
CA ILE A 169 -10.38 20.77 -47.76
C ILE A 169 -9.32 19.98 -48.54
N ALA A 170 -8.82 20.59 -49.62
CA ALA A 170 -7.73 20.09 -50.46
C ALA A 170 -6.49 21.02 -50.40
N GLU A 171 -5.33 20.39 -50.57
CA GLU A 171 -3.92 20.85 -50.44
C GLU A 171 -3.46 21.99 -51.37
N THR A 172 -2.36 22.68 -51.01
CA THR A 172 -1.17 22.81 -51.87
C THR A 172 0.12 23.07 -51.07
N ALA A 173 1.22 22.50 -51.57
CA ALA A 173 2.54 22.36 -50.95
C ALA A 173 3.59 23.38 -51.46
N SER A 174 4.76 23.46 -50.81
CA SER A 174 6.01 23.97 -51.42
C SER A 174 7.28 23.45 -50.71
N ASP A 175 8.20 22.94 -51.52
CA ASP A 175 9.47 22.24 -51.31
C ASP A 175 10.60 22.92 -50.51
N ALA A 176 11.43 22.09 -49.83
CA ALA A 176 12.91 22.10 -49.95
C ALA A 176 13.57 20.83 -49.35
N LYS A 177 14.56 20.27 -50.07
CA LYS A 177 15.42 19.07 -49.81
C LYS A 177 16.89 19.45 -50.18
N PRO A 178 17.99 18.67 -50.02
CA PRO A 178 18.37 17.50 -49.15
C PRO A 178 19.76 17.54 -48.43
N ALA A 179 19.88 16.74 -47.34
CA ALA A 179 20.93 15.72 -46.98
C ALA A 179 22.42 16.13 -46.67
N PRO A 180 23.32 15.24 -46.13
CA PRO A 180 23.18 13.80 -45.79
C PRO A 180 23.86 13.27 -44.48
N SER A 181 23.63 11.95 -44.23
CA SER A 181 24.53 10.97 -43.56
C SER A 181 24.63 11.00 -42.02
N ALA A 182 24.63 9.90 -41.24
CA ALA A 182 24.97 8.51 -41.51
C ALA A 182 24.33 7.54 -40.49
N ALA A 183 24.17 6.30 -40.96
CA ALA A 183 24.22 4.99 -40.29
C ALA A 183 24.28 4.90 -38.74
N ALA A 184 23.46 4.03 -38.16
CA ALA A 184 23.90 2.69 -37.74
C ALA A 184 22.74 1.87 -37.15
N ALA A 185 22.59 0.66 -37.68
CA ALA A 185 21.72 -0.40 -37.18
C ALA A 185 22.54 -1.41 -36.36
N SER A 186 21.96 -1.95 -35.30
CA SER A 186 22.32 -3.27 -34.73
C SER A 186 21.23 -3.69 -33.74
N LYS A 187 20.36 -4.63 -34.10
CA LYS A 187 20.50 -6.10 -34.06
C LYS A 187 20.24 -6.71 -32.67
N ALA A 188 19.14 -7.46 -32.67
CA ALA A 188 18.80 -8.66 -31.91
C ALA A 188 19.92 -9.38 -31.13
N SER A 189 19.55 -9.93 -29.97
CA SER A 189 20.10 -11.21 -29.49
C SER A 189 19.02 -12.04 -28.81
N ALA A 190 18.74 -13.19 -29.39
CA ALA A 190 17.92 -14.25 -28.84
C ALA A 190 18.75 -15.22 -28.00
N SER A 191 18.04 -15.92 -27.11
CA SER A 191 18.25 -17.31 -26.66
C SER A 191 19.53 -17.70 -25.92
N LYS A 192 19.34 -18.21 -24.70
CA LYS A 192 20.02 -19.44 -24.27
C LYS A 192 19.12 -20.29 -23.38
N LYS A 193 18.73 -21.44 -23.94
CA LYS A 193 18.15 -22.61 -23.30
C LYS A 193 19.29 -23.58 -22.94
N SER A 194 19.01 -24.47 -21.98
CA SER A 194 19.48 -25.86 -21.80
C SER A 194 20.18 -26.11 -20.44
N PRO A 195 20.38 -27.37 -20.01
CA PRO A 195 19.37 -28.39 -19.70
C PRO A 195 19.67 -29.13 -18.36
N ALA A 196 18.84 -30.13 -18.07
CA ALA A 196 18.79 -31.00 -16.88
C ALA A 196 19.93 -32.02 -16.71
N THR A 197 20.06 -32.57 -15.47
CA THR A 197 20.33 -33.97 -14.98
C THR A 197 20.96 -33.88 -13.58
N SER A 198 20.78 -34.75 -12.57
CA SER A 198 20.15 -36.08 -12.36
C SER A 198 20.21 -36.44 -10.84
N GLU A 199 19.36 -37.38 -10.39
CA GLU A 199 19.56 -38.52 -9.43
C GLU A 199 20.68 -38.47 -8.35
N ALA A 200 20.64 -39.10 -7.16
CA ALA A 200 19.73 -39.99 -6.41
C ALA A 200 20.32 -40.12 -4.96
N ASP A 201 19.77 -41.07 -4.17
CA ASP A 201 20.14 -41.58 -2.82
C ASP A 201 19.30 -40.99 -1.68
N ASP A 202 18.29 -41.69 -1.13
CA ASP A 202 18.25 -42.99 -0.42
C ASP A 202 18.74 -42.90 1.05
N VAL A 203 18.10 -43.74 1.89
CA VAL A 203 18.35 -44.04 3.31
C VAL A 203 17.43 -43.36 4.35
N GLY A 204 16.48 -44.17 4.85
CA GLY A 204 16.63 -44.61 6.25
C GLY A 204 15.48 -44.42 7.24
N SER A 205 14.70 -45.48 7.43
CA SER A 205 13.78 -45.77 8.55
C SER A 205 14.32 -45.49 9.98
N SER A 206 13.43 -45.11 10.91
CA SER A 206 13.10 -45.84 12.16
C SER A 206 12.06 -45.06 12.99
N LYS A 207 10.82 -45.54 13.15
CA LYS A 207 10.31 -46.39 14.25
C LYS A 207 10.84 -46.04 15.66
N GLY A 208 9.95 -45.53 16.51
CA GLY A 208 10.17 -45.43 17.95
C GLY A 208 8.86 -45.21 18.72
N ALA A 209 8.08 -46.29 18.89
CA ALA A 209 6.99 -46.35 19.86
C ALA A 209 7.53 -46.86 21.22
N ARG A 210 7.25 -46.17 22.32
CA ARG A 210 7.17 -46.69 23.70
C ARG A 210 6.14 -45.83 24.44
N LYS A 211 4.97 -46.39 24.72
CA LYS A 211 4.53 -47.04 25.97
C LYS A 211 4.13 -46.03 27.03
#